data_AF-A0A382K689-F1
#
_entry.id   AF-A0A382K689-F1
#
_cell.length_a   1.000
_cell.length_b   1.000
_cell.length_c   1.000
_cell.angle_alpha   90.00
_cell.angle_beta   90.00
_cell.angle_gamma   90.00
#
_symmetry.space_group_name_H-M   'P 1'
#
loop_
_entity.id
_entity.type
_entity.pdbx_description
1 polymer ?
#
loop_
_entity_poly.entity_id
_entity_poly.type
_entity_poly.pdbx_seq_one_letter_code
_entity_poly.pdbx_strand_id
1 'polypeptide(L)'
;TLRLKKRLVEPAKKVELRFIVDTRGKLGLIEKDITIHTNTADSPHIEKVHFHALPSGMEGADTQAIFEPPCASCHLDTGIGKSEKELFEAVCAMCHPAVEFNLKNPQALQTMISGGNAHIGMPGFGEFLNEKQIQSLSLFLSKKQ
;
A
#
# COMPACT_ATOMS: atom_id res chain seq x y z
N THR A 1 -19.89 -8.28 -8.47
CA THR A 1 -21.09 -8.18 -9.32
C THR A 1 -21.50 -6.73 -9.42
N LEU A 2 -21.56 -6.15 -10.63
CA LEU A 2 -21.96 -4.75 -10.84
C LEU A 2 -23.47 -4.59 -10.57
N ARG A 3 -23.85 -3.76 -9.59
CA ARG A 3 -25.26 -3.53 -9.23
C ARG A 3 -25.66 -2.09 -9.51
N LEU A 4 -26.36 -1.88 -10.62
CA LEU A 4 -27.07 -0.63 -10.91
C LEU A 4 -28.38 -0.60 -10.11
N LYS A 5 -28.59 0.43 -9.30
CA LYS A 5 -29.86 0.64 -8.56
C LYS A 5 -31.06 0.78 -9.51
N LYS A 6 -30.86 1.34 -10.71
CA LYS A 6 -31.86 1.48 -11.79
C LYS A 6 -31.10 1.46 -13.12
N ARG A 7 -31.49 0.61 -14.07
CA ARG A 7 -30.86 0.51 -15.40
C ARG A 7 -31.34 1.59 -16.39
N LEU A 8 -32.48 2.20 -16.10
CA LEU A 8 -33.07 3.27 -16.91
C LEU A 8 -32.95 4.60 -16.15
N VAL A 9 -32.18 5.53 -16.69
CA VAL A 9 -32.01 6.88 -16.16
C VAL A 9 -32.81 7.82 -17.04
N GLU A 10 -33.76 8.54 -16.45
CA GLU A 10 -34.54 9.54 -17.19
C GLU A 10 -33.64 10.71 -17.63
N PRO A 11 -33.96 11.39 -18.74
CA PRO A 11 -33.21 12.56 -19.19
C PRO A 11 -33.03 13.59 -18.07
N ALA A 12 -31.83 14.18 -18.00
CA ALA A 12 -31.42 15.16 -16.98
C ALA A 12 -31.46 14.69 -15.51
N LYS A 13 -31.68 13.39 -15.24
CA LYS A 13 -31.53 12.82 -13.89
C LYS A 13 -30.11 12.33 -13.65
N LYS A 14 -29.63 12.52 -12.43
CA LYS A 14 -28.34 11.98 -11.95
C LYS A 14 -28.59 10.65 -11.23
N VAL A 15 -27.71 9.68 -11.44
CA VAL A 15 -27.71 8.40 -10.72
C VAL A 15 -26.31 8.10 -10.20
N GLU A 16 -26.22 7.46 -9.05
CA GLU A 16 -24.98 6.95 -8.50
C GLU A 16 -24.74 5.51 -9.01
N LEU A 17 -23.62 5.30 -9.71
CA LEU A 17 -23.17 3.98 -10.15
C LEU A 17 -22.19 3.40 -9.11
N ARG A 18 -22.52 2.26 -8.51
CA ARG A 18 -21.67 1.60 -7.52
C ARG A 18 -21.02 0.35 -8.10
N PHE A 19 -19.69 0.35 -8.11
CA PHE A 19 -18.85 -0.73 -8.60
C PHE A 19 -18.27 -1.49 -7.40
N ILE A 20 -18.46 -2.81 -7.38
CA ILE A 20 -17.90 -3.68 -6.33
C ILE A 20 -16.87 -4.57 -7.00
N VAL A 21 -15.61 -4.43 -6.60
CA VAL A 21 -14.50 -5.25 -7.10
C VAL A 21 -14.13 -6.27 -6.04
N ASP A 22 -14.14 -7.54 -6.43
CA ASP A 22 -13.66 -8.63 -5.59
C ASP A 22 -12.14 -8.75 -5.73
N THR A 23 -11.46 -8.47 -4.62
CA THR A 23 -10.00 -8.46 -4.46
C THR A 23 -9.46 -9.78 -3.93
N ARG A 24 -10.31 -10.77 -3.62
CA ARG A 24 -9.85 -12.08 -3.12
C ARG A 24 -8.86 -12.72 -4.08
N GLY A 25 -7.72 -13.15 -3.54
CA GLY A 25 -6.63 -13.76 -4.31
C GLY A 25 -5.83 -12.79 -5.18
N LYS A 26 -6.04 -11.47 -5.04
CA LYS A 26 -5.27 -10.43 -5.72
C LYS A 26 -4.58 -9.56 -4.67
N LEU A 27 -3.33 -9.19 -4.93
CA LEU A 27 -2.52 -8.34 -4.05
C LEU A 27 -1.81 -7.28 -4.88
N GLY A 28 -1.60 -6.10 -4.30
CA GLY A 28 -0.87 -5.01 -4.94
C GLY A 28 -1.75 -4.10 -5.79
N LEU A 29 -1.12 -3.34 -6.70
CA LEU A 29 -1.81 -2.36 -7.55
C LEU A 29 -2.75 -3.08 -8.52
N ILE A 30 -4.02 -2.68 -8.50
CA ILE A 30 -5.06 -3.11 -9.42
C ILE A 30 -5.50 -1.92 -10.26
N GLU A 31 -5.41 -2.09 -11.58
CA GLU A 31 -5.94 -1.16 -12.56
C GLU A 31 -7.16 -1.77 -13.25
N LYS A 32 -8.24 -0.99 -13.34
CA LYS A 32 -9.47 -1.37 -14.02
C LYS A 32 -10.01 -0.23 -14.85
N ASP A 33 -10.29 -0.53 -16.11
CA ASP A 33 -11.05 0.34 -17.00
C ASP A 33 -12.54 0.01 -16.85
N ILE A 34 -13.33 1.03 -16.50
CA ILE A 34 -14.78 0.97 -16.44
C ILE A 34 -15.32 1.61 -17.71
N THR A 35 -15.85 0.78 -18.61
CA THR A 35 -16.50 1.25 -19.84
C THR A 35 -17.99 1.45 -19.62
N ILE A 36 -18.48 2.66 -19.89
CA ILE A 36 -19.88 3.05 -19.77
C ILE A 36 -20.42 3.34 -21.17
N HIS A 37 -21.36 2.50 -21.61
CA HIS A 37 -22.07 2.70 -22.86
C HIS A 37 -23.36 3.50 -22.61
N THR A 38 -23.49 4.64 -23.29
CA THR A 38 -24.66 5.52 -23.29
C THR A 38 -25.24 5.66 -24.70
N ASN A 39 -26.39 6.33 -24.81
CA ASN A 39 -27.03 6.70 -26.08
C ASN A 39 -26.63 8.09 -26.58
N THR A 40 -25.58 8.69 -26.03
CA THR A 40 -25.02 9.99 -26.45
C THR A 40 -23.88 9.79 -27.46
N ALA A 41 -23.57 10.82 -28.25
CA ALA A 41 -22.58 10.73 -29.33
C ALA A 41 -21.14 10.48 -28.85
N ASP A 42 -20.85 10.77 -27.58
CA ASP A 42 -19.57 10.61 -26.91
C ASP A 42 -19.39 9.24 -26.22
N SER A 43 -20.29 8.29 -26.49
CA SER A 43 -20.21 6.90 -26.02
C SER A 43 -19.16 6.09 -26.80
N PRO A 44 -18.36 5.21 -26.16
CA PRO A 44 -18.36 4.92 -24.73
C PRO A 44 -17.48 5.86 -23.91
N HIS A 45 -17.91 6.12 -22.67
CA HIS A 45 -17.08 6.77 -21.66
C HIS A 45 -16.20 5.74 -20.98
N ILE A 46 -14.93 6.05 -20.74
CA ILE A 46 -13.98 5.16 -20.07
C ILE A 46 -13.45 5.85 -18.82
N GLU A 47 -13.73 5.25 -17.67
CA GLU A 47 -13.22 5.70 -16.37
C GLU A 47 -12.15 4.72 -15.88
N LYS A 48 -10.93 5.21 -15.64
CA LYS A 48 -9.83 4.40 -15.12
C LYS A 48 -9.80 4.46 -13.60
N VAL A 49 -9.80 3.29 -12.96
CA VAL A 49 -9.73 3.19 -11.50
C VAL A 49 -8.48 2.43 -11.10
N HIS A 50 -7.70 3.05 -10.22
CA HIS A 50 -6.47 2.53 -9.66
C HIS A 50 -6.66 2.38 -8.14
N PHE A 51 -6.46 1.19 -7.61
CA PHE A 51 -6.56 0.92 -6.17
C PHE A 51 -5.66 -0.25 -5.79
N HIS A 52 -5.33 -0.38 -4.50
CA HIS A 52 -4.52 -1.49 -4.00
C HIS A 52 -5.41 -2.57 -3.37
N ALA A 53 -5.24 -3.80 -3.83
CA ALA A 53 -5.77 -4.96 -3.13
C ALA A 53 -4.79 -5.32 -2.01
N LEU A 54 -5.27 -5.18 -0.77
CA LEU A 54 -4.52 -5.55 0.43
C LEU A 54 -4.88 -7.00 0.84
N PRO A 55 -4.02 -7.68 1.62
CA PRO A 55 -4.35 -8.98 2.19
C PRO A 55 -5.73 -8.97 2.88
N SER A 56 -6.42 -10.12 2.85
CA SER A 56 -7.72 -10.25 3.52
C SER A 56 -7.60 -9.88 5.01
N GLY A 57 -8.42 -8.95 5.47
CA GLY A 57 -8.34 -8.37 6.82
C GLY A 57 -7.61 -7.01 6.91
N MET A 58 -7.01 -6.54 5.80
CA MET A 58 -6.37 -5.23 5.69
C MET A 58 -7.10 -4.26 4.75
N GLU A 59 -8.33 -4.55 4.32
CA GLU A 59 -9.11 -3.61 3.47
C GLU A 59 -9.30 -2.27 4.17
N GLY A 60 -8.74 -1.20 3.59
CA GLY A 60 -8.77 0.15 4.19
C GLY A 60 -8.04 0.26 5.54
N ALA A 61 -7.27 -0.77 5.92
CA ALA A 61 -6.54 -0.78 7.16
C ALA A 61 -5.37 0.18 7.08
N ASP A 62 -5.28 1.01 8.12
CA ASP A 62 -4.07 1.75 8.45
C ASP A 62 -2.89 0.77 8.40
N THR A 63 -1.91 1.01 7.53
CA THR A 63 -0.73 0.17 7.43
C THR A 63 0.05 0.16 8.76
N GLN A 64 -0.17 1.18 9.60
CA GLN A 64 0.36 1.26 10.96
C GLN A 64 -0.28 0.26 11.93
N ALA A 65 -1.45 -0.32 11.63
CA ALA A 65 -2.13 -1.26 12.52
C ALA A 65 -1.30 -2.53 12.81
N ILE A 66 -0.28 -2.83 12.00
CA ILE A 66 0.65 -3.93 12.28
C ILE A 66 1.54 -3.66 13.51
N PHE A 67 1.64 -2.40 13.93
CA PHE A 67 2.41 -1.95 15.10
C PHE A 67 1.56 -1.85 16.37
N GLU A 68 0.27 -2.17 16.28
CA GLU A 68 -0.61 -2.27 17.45
C GLU A 68 -0.52 -3.67 18.09
N PRO A 69 -0.71 -3.82 19.41
CA PRO A 69 -0.82 -5.12 20.04
C PRO A 69 -2.05 -5.93 19.53
N PRO A 70 -1.93 -7.25 19.38
CA PRO A 70 -0.76 -8.09 19.64
C PRO A 70 0.20 -8.20 18.45
N CYS A 71 -0.11 -7.57 17.31
CA CYS A 71 0.64 -7.69 16.06
C CYS A 71 2.09 -7.18 16.19
N ALA A 72 2.27 -6.12 16.98
CA ALA A 72 3.56 -5.50 17.27
C ALA A 72 4.62 -6.50 17.77
N SER A 73 4.22 -7.53 18.53
CA SER A 73 5.15 -8.49 19.13
C SER A 73 6.03 -9.21 18.12
N CYS A 74 5.53 -9.35 16.89
CA CYS A 74 6.25 -9.99 15.79
C CYS A 74 6.66 -8.98 14.71
N HIS A 75 5.85 -7.96 14.43
CA HIS A 75 6.08 -7.01 13.34
C HIS A 75 6.93 -5.79 13.70
N LEU A 76 7.16 -5.53 14.99
CA LEU A 76 7.92 -4.36 15.46
C LEU A 76 8.89 -4.69 16.60
N ASP A 77 8.40 -5.30 17.67
CA ASP A 77 9.11 -5.42 18.95
C ASP A 77 10.45 -6.15 18.80
N THR A 78 10.51 -7.11 17.88
CA THR A 78 11.73 -7.87 17.57
C THR A 78 12.85 -7.00 16.97
N GLY A 79 12.54 -5.82 16.43
CA GLY A 79 13.46 -4.85 15.85
C GLY A 79 13.88 -3.73 16.80
N ILE A 80 13.19 -3.54 17.93
CA ILE A 80 13.51 -2.47 18.88
C ILE A 80 14.92 -2.66 19.46
N GLY A 81 15.71 -1.58 19.43
CA GLY A 81 17.11 -1.60 19.89
C GLY A 81 18.12 -2.25 18.93
N LYS A 82 17.68 -2.88 17.83
CA LYS A 82 18.57 -3.46 16.81
C LYS A 82 18.99 -2.42 15.77
N SER A 83 20.09 -2.71 15.07
CA SER A 83 20.65 -1.86 14.00
C SER A 83 21.06 -2.67 12.78
N GLU A 84 21.28 -1.96 11.66
CA GLU A 84 21.83 -2.50 10.41
C GLU A 84 21.17 -3.83 9.96
N LYS A 85 21.97 -4.88 9.80
CA LYS A 85 21.53 -6.21 9.35
C LYS A 85 20.55 -6.86 10.33
N GLU A 86 20.80 -6.74 11.63
CA GLU A 86 19.94 -7.37 12.64
C GLU A 86 18.54 -6.75 12.66
N LEU A 87 18.46 -5.43 12.49
CA LEU A 87 17.19 -4.73 12.34
C LEU A 87 16.47 -5.15 11.05
N PHE A 88 17.22 -5.21 9.94
CA PHE A 88 16.67 -5.66 8.66
C PHE A 88 16.07 -7.07 8.74
N GLU A 89 16.81 -8.02 9.29
CA GLU A 89 16.37 -9.42 9.42
C GLU A 89 15.19 -9.58 10.38
N ALA A 90 15.10 -8.75 11.42
CA ALA A 90 14.05 -8.84 12.42
C ALA A 90 12.68 -8.41 11.92
N VAL A 91 12.59 -7.32 11.14
CA VAL A 91 11.29 -6.72 10.78
C VAL A 91 11.14 -6.41 9.28
N CYS A 92 12.20 -6.05 8.57
CA CYS A 92 12.11 -5.65 7.17
C CYS A 92 12.09 -6.85 6.21
N ALA A 93 12.87 -7.90 6.51
CA ALA A 93 13.05 -9.07 5.64
C ALA A 93 11.75 -9.88 5.44
N MET A 94 10.81 -9.78 6.38
CA MET A 94 9.50 -10.43 6.28
C MET A 94 8.71 -9.98 5.04
N CYS A 95 8.77 -8.69 4.73
CA CYS A 95 8.12 -8.09 3.56
C CYS A 95 9.08 -7.90 2.39
N HIS A 96 10.38 -7.82 2.67
CA HIS A 96 11.44 -7.60 1.68
C HIS A 96 12.44 -8.78 1.64
N PRO A 97 12.04 -9.98 1.19
CA PRO A 97 12.90 -11.17 1.24
C PRO A 97 14.05 -11.13 0.22
N ALA A 98 13.86 -10.44 -0.92
CA ALA A 98 14.85 -10.27 -1.97
C ALA A 98 15.02 -8.77 -2.25
N VAL A 99 15.85 -8.11 -1.44
CA VAL A 99 16.08 -6.67 -1.55
C VAL A 99 17.00 -6.35 -2.73
N GLU A 100 16.42 -5.71 -3.74
CA GLU A 100 17.14 -4.83 -4.66
C GLU A 100 16.48 -3.45 -4.60
N PHE A 101 16.98 -2.57 -3.73
CA PHE A 101 16.54 -1.18 -3.71
C PHE A 101 17.41 -0.38 -4.68
N ASN A 102 16.82 0.27 -5.68
CA ASN A 102 17.53 1.21 -6.54
C ASN A 102 17.75 2.54 -5.79
N LEU A 103 18.72 2.55 -4.87
CA LEU A 103 18.94 3.64 -3.93
C LEU A 103 19.88 4.68 -4.52
N LYS A 104 19.34 5.55 -5.38
CA LYS A 104 20.08 6.73 -5.85
C LYS A 104 20.18 7.83 -4.79
N ASN A 105 19.38 7.77 -3.72
CA ASN A 105 19.31 8.81 -2.68
C ASN A 105 19.05 8.21 -1.28
N PRO A 106 20.08 8.12 -0.40
CA PRO A 106 19.95 7.58 0.96
C PRO A 106 18.99 8.38 1.87
N GLN A 107 18.89 9.70 1.68
CA GLN A 107 17.96 10.54 2.44
C GLN A 107 16.51 10.22 2.07
N ALA A 108 16.23 9.96 0.79
CA ALA A 108 14.89 9.56 0.35
C ALA A 108 14.48 8.21 0.99
N LEU A 109 15.43 7.29 1.19
CA LEU A 109 15.16 6.02 1.88
C LEU A 109 14.82 6.24 3.36
N GLN A 110 15.56 7.11 4.06
CA GLN A 110 15.25 7.44 5.45
C GLN A 110 13.85 8.03 5.60
N THR A 111 13.49 8.97 4.71
CA THR A 111 12.14 9.55 4.68
C THR A 111 11.08 8.48 4.42
N MET A 112 11.32 7.54 3.50
CA MET A 112 10.39 6.46 3.19
C MET A 112 10.24 5.44 4.32
N ILE A 113 11.33 5.08 5.00
CA ILE A 113 11.28 4.17 6.16
C ILE A 113 10.57 4.85 7.34
N SER A 114 10.85 6.13 7.58
CA SER A 114 10.25 6.89 8.68
C SER A 114 8.76 7.15 8.44
N GLY A 115 8.39 7.72 7.29
CA GLY A 115 7.02 8.10 6.98
C GLY A 115 6.17 7.01 6.33
N GLY A 116 6.78 5.90 5.90
CA GLY A 116 6.12 4.87 5.11
C GLY A 116 5.79 5.34 3.70
N ASN A 117 5.00 4.53 2.98
CA ASN A 117 4.43 4.90 1.71
C ASN A 117 3.08 4.20 1.52
N ALA A 118 2.01 4.95 1.78
CA ALA A 118 0.63 4.48 1.65
C ALA A 118 0.29 4.00 0.22
N HIS A 119 0.93 4.55 -0.81
CA HIS A 119 0.69 4.14 -2.20
C HIS A 119 1.14 2.71 -2.48
N ILE A 120 2.12 2.17 -1.73
CA ILE A 120 2.61 0.80 -1.91
C ILE A 120 2.35 -0.07 -0.66
N GLY A 121 1.54 0.43 0.28
CA GLY A 121 1.22 -0.27 1.52
C GLY A 121 2.41 -0.41 2.49
N MET A 122 3.47 0.39 2.35
CA MET A 122 4.61 0.35 3.26
C MET A 122 4.29 1.15 4.54
N PRO A 123 4.33 0.54 5.73
CA PRO A 123 4.14 1.25 6.99
C PRO A 123 5.33 2.15 7.31
N GLY A 124 5.08 3.22 8.08
CA GLY A 124 6.12 4.15 8.53
C GLY A 124 6.60 3.82 9.93
N PHE A 125 7.91 3.63 10.10
CA PHE A 125 8.52 3.20 11.36
C PHE A 125 8.97 4.37 12.25
N GLY A 126 8.80 5.62 11.82
CA GLY A 126 9.39 6.81 12.47
C GLY A 126 8.91 7.06 13.90
N GLU A 127 7.72 6.59 14.27
CA GLU A 127 7.19 6.71 15.63
C GLU A 127 7.72 5.64 16.59
N PHE A 128 8.30 4.55 16.04
CA PHE A 128 8.68 3.36 16.82
C PHE A 128 10.19 3.07 16.81
N LEU A 129 10.88 3.42 15.72
CA LEU A 129 12.33 3.30 15.60
C LEU A 129 12.97 4.68 15.73
N ASN A 130 14.00 4.77 16.57
CA ASN A 130 14.72 6.03 16.70
C ASN A 130 15.55 6.36 15.45
N GLU A 131 15.94 7.64 15.32
CA GLU A 131 16.71 8.12 14.17
C GLU A 131 18.00 7.32 13.91
N LYS A 132 18.70 6.89 14.97
CA LYS A 132 19.93 6.11 14.83
C LYS A 132 19.66 4.74 14.22
N GLN A 133 18.56 4.08 14.61
CA GLN A 133 18.14 2.81 14.03
C GLN A 133 17.82 2.97 12.53
N ILE A 134 16.99 3.94 12.17
CA ILE A 134 16.59 4.21 10.77
C ILE A 134 17.80 4.59 9.90
N GLN A 135 18.70 5.42 10.44
CA GLN A 135 19.95 5.79 9.77
C GLN A 135 20.86 4.59 9.55
N SER A 136 21.06 3.76 10.59
CA SER A 136 21.90 2.55 10.49
C SER A 136 21.37 1.58 9.44
N LEU A 137 20.05 1.38 9.40
CA LEU A 137 19.38 0.52 8.42
C LEU A 137 19.57 1.07 7.00
N SER A 138 19.37 2.37 6.81
CA SER A 138 19.50 3.00 5.50
C SER A 138 20.94 2.93 4.95
N LEU A 139 21.94 3.09 5.82
CA LEU A 139 23.35 2.91 5.48
C LEU A 139 23.67 1.46 5.11
N PHE A 140 23.17 0.50 5.88
CA PHE A 140 23.32 -0.92 5.57
C PHE A 140 22.73 -1.28 4.20
N LEU A 141 21.51 -0.83 3.91
CA LEU A 141 20.81 -1.10 2.65
C LEU A 141 21.51 -0.46 1.44
N SER A 142 22.13 0.72 1.62
CA SER A 142 22.84 1.42 0.56
C SER A 142 24.15 0.72 0.14
N LYS A 143 24.78 -0.04 1.05
CA LYS A 143 25.99 -0.84 0.80
C LYS A 143 25.73 -2.17 0.09
N LYS A 144 24.46 -2.58 0.00
CA LYS A 144 24.05 -3.89 -0.54
C LYS A 144 23.67 -3.84 -2.04
N GLN A 145 24.01 -2.74 -2.72
CA GLN A 145 23.89 -2.57 -4.17
C GLN A 145 25.00 -3.30 -4.94
#